data_AF-A0A5C5GDS6-F1
#
_entry.id   AF-A0A5C5GDS6-F1
#
_cell.length_a   1.000
_cell.length_b   1.000
_cell.length_c   1.000
_cell.angle_alpha   90.00
_cell.angle_beta   90.00
_cell.angle_gamma   90.00
#
_symmetry.space_group_name_H-M   'P 1'
#
loop_
_entity.id
_entity.type
_entity.pdbx_description
1 polymer ?
#
loop_
_entity_poly.entity_id
_entity_poly.type
_entity_poly.pdbx_seq_one_letter_code
_entity_poly.pdbx_strand_id
1 'polypeptide(L)'
;MEWREVSSNWTAFVPSVLTRWPAIEEEEALDVDGDRARLTTLVANRMAMSQAVADGEVTDWLMGMAPADTMMDESLDNARISASAADIPPGEDVYSEDAEFGDDNEADPPVGRTG
;
A
#
# COMPACT_ATOMS: atom_id res chain seq x y z
N MET A 1 -0.33 10.47 -14.74
CA MET A 1 -1.45 10.16 -15.65
C MET A 1 -2.67 10.91 -15.17
N GLU A 2 -3.38 11.63 -16.04
CA GLU A 2 -4.56 12.39 -15.64
C GLU A 2 -5.84 11.55 -15.74
N TRP A 3 -6.79 11.74 -14.81
CA TRP A 3 -8.07 11.02 -14.85
C TRP A 3 -8.85 11.26 -16.15
N ARG A 4 -8.71 12.46 -16.73
CA ARG A 4 -9.39 12.82 -17.98
C ARG A 4 -9.05 11.87 -19.12
N GLU A 5 -7.79 11.45 -19.23
CA GLU A 5 -7.34 10.49 -20.26
C GLU A 5 -7.94 9.10 -20.04
N VAL A 6 -8.02 8.68 -18.78
CA VAL A 6 -8.66 7.42 -18.36
C VAL A 6 -10.14 7.47 -18.68
N SER A 7 -10.85 8.55 -18.34
CA SER A 7 -12.28 8.68 -18.64
C SER A 7 -12.58 8.64 -20.14
N SER A 8 -11.74 9.28 -20.98
CA SER A 8 -11.93 9.29 -22.42
C SER A 8 -11.67 7.94 -23.08
N ASN A 9 -10.91 7.05 -22.44
CA ASN A 9 -10.55 5.73 -22.96
C ASN A 9 -10.91 4.62 -21.97
N TRP A 10 -11.98 4.80 -21.20
CA TRP A 10 -12.31 3.96 -20.04
C TRP A 10 -12.30 2.46 -20.35
N THR A 11 -12.91 2.05 -21.47
CA THR A 11 -12.96 0.65 -21.91
C THR A 11 -11.58 0.01 -22.06
N ALA A 12 -10.54 0.77 -22.45
CA ALA A 12 -9.17 0.27 -22.56
C ALA A 12 -8.51 0.03 -21.19
N PHE A 13 -8.99 0.71 -20.16
CA PHE A 13 -8.49 0.61 -18.79
C PHE A 13 -9.27 -0.40 -17.92
N VAL A 14 -10.44 -0.86 -18.36
CA VAL A 14 -11.23 -1.89 -17.66
C VAL A 14 -10.42 -3.15 -17.31
N PRO A 15 -9.59 -3.73 -18.19
CA PRO A 15 -8.77 -4.88 -17.82
C PRO A 15 -7.79 -4.60 -16.67
N SER A 16 -7.27 -3.37 -16.58
CA SER A 16 -6.41 -2.93 -15.47
C SER A 16 -7.19 -2.82 -14.16
N VAL A 17 -8.42 -2.33 -14.21
CA VAL A 17 -9.36 -2.27 -13.06
C VAL A 17 -9.64 -3.68 -12.54
N LEU A 18 -10.00 -4.62 -13.41
CA LEU A 18 -10.28 -6.02 -13.04
C LEU A 18 -9.04 -6.74 -12.49
N THR A 19 -7.85 -6.36 -12.98
CA THR A 19 -6.58 -6.88 -12.45
C THR A 19 -6.31 -6.36 -11.03
N ARG A 20 -6.57 -5.07 -10.76
CA ARG A 20 -6.35 -4.45 -9.45
C ARG A 20 -7.40 -4.89 -8.42
N TRP A 21 -8.64 -5.05 -8.85
CA TRP A 21 -9.79 -5.36 -8.00
C TRP A 21 -10.58 -6.55 -8.59
N PRO A 22 -10.12 -7.79 -8.38
CA PRO A 22 -10.71 -8.99 -8.99
C PRO A 22 -12.12 -9.33 -8.47
N ALA A 23 -12.63 -8.62 -7.45
CA ALA A 23 -13.99 -8.77 -6.95
C ALA A 23 -15.02 -7.92 -7.74
N ILE A 24 -14.56 -7.04 -8.63
CA ILE A 24 -15.40 -6.26 -9.54
C ILE A 24 -15.64 -7.08 -10.80
N GLU A 25 -16.88 -7.10 -11.29
CA GLU A 25 -17.21 -7.76 -12.56
C GLU A 25 -16.99 -6.83 -13.75
N GLU A 26 -16.68 -7.38 -14.93
CA GLU A 26 -16.42 -6.58 -16.14
C GLU A 26 -17.59 -5.67 -16.51
N GLU A 27 -18.82 -6.18 -16.38
CA GLU A 27 -20.04 -5.42 -16.66
C GLU A 27 -20.20 -4.21 -15.73
N GLU A 28 -19.89 -4.37 -14.44
CA GLU A 28 -19.93 -3.27 -13.47
C GLU A 28 -18.83 -2.25 -13.72
N ALA A 29 -17.62 -2.72 -14.06
CA ALA A 29 -16.53 -1.85 -14.44
C ALA A 29 -16.87 -1.06 -15.70
N LEU A 30 -17.52 -1.66 -16.70
CA LEU A 30 -17.98 -0.95 -17.90
C LEU A 30 -19.07 0.08 -17.59
N ASP A 31 -20.01 -0.25 -16.68
CA ASP A 31 -21.10 0.64 -16.27
C ASP A 31 -20.61 1.94 -15.60
N VAL A 32 -19.42 1.94 -14.99
CA VAL A 32 -18.77 3.14 -14.44
C VAL A 32 -18.62 4.25 -15.49
N ASP A 33 -18.42 3.91 -16.77
CA ASP A 33 -18.31 4.85 -17.89
C ASP A 33 -17.31 6.00 -17.65
N GLY A 34 -16.17 5.69 -17.03
CA GLY A 34 -15.12 6.68 -16.73
C GLY A 34 -15.44 7.68 -15.62
N ASP A 35 -16.53 7.50 -14.87
CA ASP A 35 -16.88 8.32 -13.72
C ASP A 35 -16.08 7.91 -12.47
N ARG A 36 -15.23 8.83 -11.96
CA ARG A 36 -14.37 8.58 -10.80
C ARG A 36 -15.17 8.26 -9.53
N ALA A 37 -16.28 8.95 -9.32
CA ALA A 37 -17.09 8.77 -8.11
C ALA A 37 -17.83 7.42 -8.14
N ARG A 38 -18.31 7.00 -9.32
CA ARG A 38 -18.89 5.66 -9.51
C ARG A 38 -17.85 4.57 -9.30
N LEU A 39 -16.63 4.71 -9.85
CA LEU A 39 -15.57 3.75 -9.59
C LEU A 39 -15.24 3.66 -8.11
N THR A 40 -15.07 4.80 -7.44
CA THR A 40 -14.74 4.87 -6.01
C THR A 40 -15.81 4.18 -5.17
N THR A 41 -17.08 4.41 -5.49
CA THR A 41 -18.20 3.76 -4.81
C THR A 41 -18.24 2.26 -5.08
N LEU A 42 -17.98 1.84 -6.32
CA LEU A 42 -17.91 0.42 -6.68
C LEU A 42 -16.80 -0.31 -5.91
N VAL A 43 -15.60 0.28 -5.87
CA VAL A 43 -14.45 -0.24 -5.11
C VAL A 43 -14.77 -0.29 -3.61
N ALA A 44 -15.35 0.77 -3.05
CA ALA A 44 -15.75 0.82 -1.64
C ALA A 44 -16.71 -0.33 -1.28
N ASN A 45 -17.74 -0.55 -2.11
CA ASN A 45 -18.73 -1.59 -1.89
C ASN A 45 -18.15 -3.00 -2.06
N ARG A 46 -17.43 -3.25 -3.15
CA ARG A 46 -16.90 -4.59 -3.47
C ARG A 46 -15.79 -5.02 -2.53
N MET A 47 -15.02 -4.07 -1.99
CA MET A 47 -13.93 -4.33 -1.04
C MET A 47 -14.32 -4.10 0.42
N ALA A 48 -15.60 -3.82 0.70
CA ALA A 48 -16.12 -3.54 2.03
C ALA A 48 -15.29 -2.51 2.82
N MET A 49 -14.84 -1.45 2.14
CA MET A 49 -13.99 -0.40 2.70
C MET A 49 -14.72 0.96 2.72
N SER A 50 -14.18 1.91 3.49
CA SER A 50 -14.74 3.26 3.51
C SER A 50 -14.48 4.00 2.19
N GLN A 51 -15.33 4.97 1.88
CA GLN A 51 -15.19 5.84 0.70
C GLN A 51 -13.83 6.56 0.67
N ALA A 52 -13.30 6.98 1.82
CA ALA A 52 -12.00 7.66 1.90
C ALA A 52 -10.84 6.72 1.53
N VAL A 53 -10.90 5.45 1.95
CA VAL A 53 -9.89 4.44 1.59
C VAL A 53 -10.00 4.09 0.11
N ALA A 54 -11.22 3.94 -0.40
CA ALA A 54 -11.44 3.65 -1.83
C ALA A 54 -10.95 4.77 -2.74
N ASP A 55 -11.12 6.04 -2.36
CA ASP A 55 -10.60 7.18 -3.13
C ASP A 55 -9.06 7.15 -3.20
N GLY A 56 -8.42 6.77 -2.08
CA GLY A 56 -6.98 6.53 -2.01
C GLY A 56 -6.53 5.42 -2.95
N GLU A 57 -7.22 4.28 -2.96
CA GLU A 57 -6.92 3.15 -3.85
C GLU A 57 -7.09 3.51 -5.33
N VAL A 58 -8.14 4.23 -5.69
CA VAL A 58 -8.37 4.70 -7.07
C VAL A 58 -7.28 5.68 -7.50
N THR A 59 -6.84 6.54 -6.59
CA THR A 59 -5.75 7.49 -6.84
C THR A 59 -4.41 6.79 -6.99
N ASP A 60 -4.12 5.81 -6.13
CA ASP A 60 -2.92 4.97 -6.21
C ASP A 60 -2.86 4.19 -7.53
N TRP A 61 -3.97 3.57 -7.92
CA TRP A 61 -4.10 2.89 -9.21
C TRP A 61 -3.82 3.84 -10.39
N LEU A 62 -4.37 5.05 -10.37
CA LEU A 62 -4.12 6.06 -11.41
C LEU A 62 -2.64 6.47 -11.48
N MET A 63 -1.98 6.60 -10.33
CA MET A 63 -0.55 6.90 -10.26
C MET A 63 0.30 5.72 -10.76
N GLY A 64 -0.07 4.49 -10.43
CA GLY A 64 0.62 3.28 -10.86
C GLY A 64 0.53 2.99 -12.37
N MET A 65 -0.44 3.58 -13.07
CA MET A 65 -0.53 3.51 -14.54
C MET A 65 0.32 4.54 -15.27
N ALA A 66 0.96 5.48 -14.57
CA ALA A 66 1.92 6.37 -15.20
C ALA A 66 3.14 5.56 -15.69
N PRO A 67 3.62 5.74 -16.94
CA PRO A 67 4.85 5.11 -17.39
C PRO A 67 6.01 5.54 -16.49
N ALA A 68 6.92 4.60 -16.18
CA ALA A 68 8.06 4.82 -15.28
C ALA A 68 8.96 6.02 -15.68
N ASP A 69 8.88 6.50 -16.92
CA ASP A 69 9.57 7.71 -17.40
C ASP A 69 9.04 9.04 -16.83
N THR A 70 8.02 9.02 -15.96
CA THR A 70 7.52 10.21 -15.22
C THR A 70 7.79 10.12 -13.71
N MET A 71 8.61 9.17 -13.24
CA MET A 71 9.00 9.03 -11.83
C MET A 71 10.25 9.87 -11.47
N MET A 72 10.28 11.14 -11.87
CA MET A 72 11.25 12.15 -11.42
C MET A 72 10.52 13.50 -11.29
N ASP A 73 9.55 13.60 -10.40
CA ASP A 73 9.00 14.88 -9.93
C ASP A 73 9.23 14.96 -8.41
N GLU A 74 10.21 15.77 -8.00
CA GLU A 74 10.71 15.93 -6.63
C GLU A 74 9.69 16.55 -5.64
N SER A 75 8.43 16.77 -6.06
CA SER A 75 7.44 17.54 -5.30
C SER A 75 6.47 16.71 -4.43
N LEU A 76 6.64 15.38 -4.33
CA LEU A 76 5.73 14.48 -3.61
C LEU A 76 6.37 13.61 -2.53
N ASP A 77 7.62 13.85 -2.13
CA ASP A 77 8.29 13.05 -1.09
C ASP A 77 7.83 13.36 0.34
N ASN A 78 7.26 14.54 0.60
CA ASN A 78 7.10 15.02 1.98
C ASN A 78 5.80 14.60 2.69
N ALA A 79 4.81 14.05 1.97
CA ALA A 79 3.50 13.73 2.56
C ALA A 79 3.44 12.33 3.19
N ARG A 80 4.26 11.38 2.72
CA ARG A 80 4.18 9.96 3.12
C ARG A 80 4.96 9.61 4.40
N ILE A 81 5.87 10.46 4.85
CA ILE A 81 6.59 10.26 6.13
C ILE A 81 5.66 10.43 7.34
N SER A 82 4.54 11.15 7.20
CA SER A 82 3.62 11.45 8.31
C SER A 82 2.70 10.29 8.69
N ALA A 83 2.47 9.32 7.80
CA ALA A 83 1.48 8.25 8.01
C ALA A 83 2.08 6.96 8.61
N SER A 84 3.40 6.76 8.55
CA SER A 84 4.08 5.61 9.16
C SER A 84 4.26 5.72 10.67
N ALA A 85 3.92 6.87 11.27
CA ALA A 85 4.10 7.12 12.70
C ALA A 85 2.87 6.75 13.58
N ALA A 86 1.78 6.24 12.98
CA ALA A 86 0.52 6.08 13.69
C ALA A 86 0.27 4.67 14.27
N ASP A 87 1.17 3.71 14.08
CA ASP A 87 0.99 2.32 14.55
C ASP A 87 2.04 1.91 15.60
N ILE A 88 2.30 2.80 16.58
CA ILE A 88 2.89 2.38 17.86
C ILE A 88 1.87 2.67 18.96
N PRO A 89 1.29 1.64 19.60
CA PRO A 89 0.38 1.83 20.72
C PRO A 89 1.10 2.51 21.89
N PRO A 90 0.46 3.44 22.62
CA PRO A 90 1.06 4.06 23.79
C PRO A 90 1.16 3.03 24.93
N GLY A 91 2.37 2.51 25.15
CA GLY A 91 2.64 1.55 26.22
C GLY A 91 3.85 0.63 26.05
N GLU A 92 4.49 0.61 24.88
CA GLU A 92 5.74 -0.16 24.69
C GLU A 92 6.93 0.66 25.16
N ASP A 93 7.40 0.37 26.37
CA ASP A 93 8.61 0.96 26.93
C ASP A 93 9.83 0.22 26.39
N VAL A 94 10.54 0.84 25.43
CA VAL A 94 11.74 0.31 24.77
C VAL A 94 12.90 0.00 25.74
N TYR A 95 12.79 0.38 27.01
CA TYR A 95 13.80 0.12 28.04
C TYR A 95 13.52 -1.11 28.91
N SER A 96 12.41 -1.84 28.70
CA SER A 96 12.08 -3.00 29.54
C SER A 96 12.73 -4.32 29.11
N GLU A 97 13.33 -4.38 27.92
CA GLU A 97 13.94 -5.60 27.37
C GLU A 97 15.47 -5.60 27.33
N ASP A 98 16.13 -4.69 28.08
CA ASP A 98 17.60 -4.74 28.28
C ASP A 98 18.01 -5.67 29.43
N ALA A 99 17.04 -6.26 30.16
CA ALA A 99 17.33 -7.13 31.30
C ALA A 99 17.69 -8.58 30.93
N GLU A 100 17.52 -8.99 29.66
CA GLU A 100 17.90 -10.35 29.23
C GLU A 100 19.33 -10.44 28.67
N PHE A 101 19.98 -9.31 28.37
CA PHE A 101 21.34 -9.33 27.82
C PHE A 101 22.38 -8.88 28.86
N GLY A 102 22.68 -9.75 29.82
CA GLY A 102 23.87 -9.57 30.67
C GLY A 102 23.94 -10.30 32.01
N ASP A 103 23.75 -11.62 32.06
CA ASP A 103 24.43 -12.56 32.99
C ASP A 103 24.02 -13.98 32.53
N ASP A 104 24.88 -14.90 32.14
CA ASP A 104 25.79 -15.56 33.07
C ASP A 104 27.07 -16.06 32.38
N ASN A 105 28.15 -15.80 33.09
CA ASN A 105 29.49 -16.40 33.00
C ASN A 105 29.52 -17.92 32.66
N GLU A 106 29.62 -18.29 31.39
CA GLU A 106 30.11 -19.62 31.00
C GLU A 106 31.27 -19.51 30.02
N ALA A 107 32.49 -19.70 30.52
CA ALA A 107 33.67 -19.87 29.70
C ALA A 107 33.61 -21.24 29.02
N ASP A 108 33.35 -21.25 27.72
CA ASP A 108 33.42 -22.45 26.88
C ASP A 108 34.86 -23.03 26.95
N PRO A 109 35.07 -24.28 27.39
CA PRO A 109 36.39 -24.87 27.35
C PRO A 109 36.77 -25.19 25.90
N PRO A 110 38.01 -24.89 25.46
CA PRO A 110 38.41 -25.10 24.06
C PRO A 110 38.30 -26.57 23.66
N VAL A 111 37.49 -26.84 22.65
CA VAL A 111 37.34 -28.17 22.03
C VAL A 111 38.68 -28.62 21.42
N GLY A 112 39.23 -29.72 21.97
CA GLY A 112 40.05 -30.66 21.20
C GLY A 112 41.56 -30.43 21.15
N ARG A 113 42.26 -30.66 22.26
CA ARG A 113 43.60 -31.27 22.24
C ARG A 113 43.64 -32.48 23.16
N THR A 114 43.72 -33.66 22.57
CA THR A 114 44.22 -34.88 23.22
C THR A 114 45.09 -35.65 22.24
N GLY A 115 46.34 -35.86 22.64
CA GLY A 115 47.17 -37.03 22.31
C GLY A 115 47.73 -37.10 20.90
#